data_AF-A0A319DGM9-F1
#
_entry.id   AF-A0A319DGM9-F1
#
_cell.length_a   1.000
_cell.length_b   1.000
_cell.length_c   1.000
_cell.angle_alpha   90.00
_cell.angle_beta   90.00
_cell.angle_gamma   90.00
#
_symmetry.space_group_name_H-M   'P 1'
#
loop_
_entity.id
_entity.type
_entity.pdbx_description
1 polymer ?
#
loop_
_entity_poly.entity_id
_entity_poly.type
_entity_poly.pdbx_seq_one_letter_code
_entity_poly.pdbx_strand_id
1 'polypeptide(L)' 'MTEEAFDYNELLMQISVNLTNALNTFGLCSPQYQSILEILKDCLRTIEKDQGRTRRNVDPDTLSIAMEFLDIGK' A
#
# COMPACT_ATOMS: atom_id res chain seq x y z
N MET A 1 -23.77 -1.95 -16.34
CA MET A 1 -23.23 -1.85 -14.98
C MET A 1 -21.74 -1.61 -15.16
N THR A 2 -21.28 -0.38 -14.97
CA THR A 2 -19.85 -0.07 -15.00
C THR A 2 -19.24 -0.74 -13.78
N GLU A 3 -18.43 -1.79 -13.96
CA GLU A 3 -17.53 -2.25 -12.91
C GLU A 3 -16.74 -1.02 -12.45
N GLU A 4 -16.93 -0.59 -11.20
CA GLU A 4 -16.06 0.40 -10.59
C GLU A 4 -14.66 -0.19 -10.66
N ALA A 5 -13.81 0.42 -11.49
CA ALA A 5 -12.43 0.01 -11.60
C ALA A 5 -11.82 0.12 -10.21
N PHE A 6 -11.21 -0.97 -9.74
CA PHE A 6 -10.56 -1.02 -8.44
C PHE A 6 -9.55 0.15 -8.30
N ASP A 7 -9.73 1.01 -7.29
CA ASP A 7 -8.86 2.17 -7.10
C ASP A 7 -7.66 1.81 -6.21
N TYR A 8 -6.55 1.45 -6.85
CA TYR A 8 -5.29 1.20 -6.16
C TYR A 8 -4.77 2.45 -5.41
N ASN A 9 -5.05 3.67 -5.88
CA ASN A 9 -4.56 4.88 -5.23
C ASN A 9 -5.24 5.09 -3.88
N GLU A 10 -6.56 4.91 -3.85
CA GLU A 10 -7.32 4.98 -2.60
C GLU A 10 -6.83 3.92 -1.61
N LEU A 11 -6.65 2.68 -2.08
CA LEU A 11 -6.16 1.60 -1.23
C LEU A 11 -4.75 1.86 -0.69
N LEU A 12 -3.80 2.28 -1.54
CA LEU A 12 -2.43 2.59 -1.13
C LEU A 12 -2.39 3.76 -0.12
N MET A 13 -3.24 4.76 -0.31
CA MET A 13 -3.36 5.88 0.63
C MET A 13 -3.87 5.40 2.00
N GLN A 14 -4.90 4.57 2.03
CA GLN A 14 -5.43 4.00 3.29
C GLN A 14 -4.39 3.12 4.00
N ILE A 15 -3.68 2.27 3.25
CA ILE A 15 -2.58 1.45 3.79
C ILE A 15 -1.49 2.35 4.40
N SER A 16 -1.08 3.41 3.69
CA SER A 16 -0.03 4.33 4.14
C SER A 16 -0.42 5.07 5.43
N VAL A 17 -1.66 5.53 5.54
CA VAL A 17 -2.20 6.14 6.77
C VAL A 17 -2.17 5.13 7.93
N ASN A 18 -2.60 3.89 7.68
CA ASN A 18 -2.61 2.85 8.69
C ASN A 18 -1.19 2.44 9.14
N LEU A 19 -0.23 2.36 8.22
CA LEU A 19 1.18 2.11 8.54
C LEU A 19 1.76 3.24 9.39
N THR A 20 1.51 4.49 9.03
CA THR A 20 1.93 5.67 9.79
C THR A 20 1.37 5.63 11.21
N ASN A 21 0.07 5.36 11.34
CA ASN A 21 -0.60 5.28 12.64
C ASN A 21 -0.06 4.14 13.50
N ALA A 22 0.12 2.95 12.91
CA ALA A 22 0.63 1.79 13.61
C ALA A 22 2.10 1.99 14.03
N LEU A 23 2.92 2.60 13.17
CA LEU A 23 4.31 2.94 13.47
C LEU A 23 4.39 3.91 14.64
N ASN A 24 3.59 4.98 14.62
CA ASN A 24 3.58 6.00 15.67
C ASN A 24 3.03 5.48 17.01
N THR A 25 2.10 4.52 16.98
CA THR A 25 1.41 4.03 18.18
C THR A 25 2.09 2.82 18.81
N PHE A 26 2.51 1.85 17.99
CA PHE A 26 2.98 0.54 18.44
C PHE A 26 4.45 0.27 18.09
N GLY A 27 5.03 1.04 17.16
CA GLY A 27 6.40 0.87 16.69
C GLY A 27 6.55 -0.18 15.59
N LEU A 28 7.72 -0.16 14.95
CA LEU A 28 8.02 -0.94 13.74
C LEU A 28 7.98 -2.46 13.96
N CYS A 29 8.33 -2.95 15.14
CA CYS A 29 8.37 -4.38 15.46
C CYS A 29 7.00 -4.91 15.93
N SER A 30 5.97 -4.08 15.98
CA SER A 30 4.67 -4.48 16.49
C SER A 30 3.96 -5.43 15.52
N PRO A 31 3.18 -6.40 16.03
CA PRO A 31 2.34 -7.24 15.17
C PRO A 31 1.39 -6.42 14.30
N GLN A 32 0.87 -5.30 14.82
CA GLN A 32 -0.05 -4.41 14.10
C GLN A 32 0.64 -3.78 12.88
N TYR A 33 1.81 -3.19 13.07
CA TYR A 33 2.58 -2.62 11.95
C TYR A 33 2.95 -3.70 10.93
N GLN A 34 3.45 -4.84 11.39
CA GLN A 34 3.87 -5.94 10.52
C GLN A 34 2.71 -6.53 9.72
N SER A 35 1.51 -6.68 10.31
CA SER A 35 0.32 -7.14 9.58
C SER A 35 -0.09 -6.18 8.47
N ILE A 36 -0.06 -4.87 8.71
CA ILE A 36 -0.40 -3.87 7.70
C ILE A 36 0.69 -3.81 6.61
N LEU A 37 1.95 -4.02 6.98
CA LEU A 37 3.07 -4.08 6.04
C LEU A 37 2.95 -5.28 5.08
N GLU A 38 2.45 -6.42 5.55
CA GLU A 38 2.14 -7.55 4.66
C GLU A 38 1.00 -7.22 3.69
N ILE A 39 -0.04 -6.51 4.14
CA ILE A 39 -1.13 -6.03 3.25
C ILE A 39 -0.56 -5.12 2.15
N LEU A 40 0.37 -4.21 2.50
CA LEU A 40 1.07 -3.38 1.52
C LEU A 40 1.81 -4.24 0.48
N LYS A 41 2.61 -5.22 0.93
CA LYS A 41 3.37 -6.10 0.04
C LYS A 41 2.45 -6.87 -0.90
N ASP A 42 1.32 -7.36 -0.42
CA ASP A 42 0.34 -8.08 -1.25
C ASP A 42 -0.37 -7.15 -2.24
N CYS A 43 -0.66 -5.92 -1.85
CA CYS A 43 -1.18 -4.89 -2.75
C CYS A 43 -0.19 -4.61 -3.89
N LEU A 44 1.09 -4.37 -3.58
CA LEU A 44 2.13 -4.12 -4.57
C LEU A 44 2.33 -5.29 -5.54
N ARG A 45 2.33 -6.54 -5.02
CA ARG A 45 2.36 -7.75 -5.85
C ARG A 45 1.15 -7.85 -6.79
N THR A 46 -0.01 -7.40 -6.33
CA THR A 46 -1.24 -7.39 -7.15
C THR A 46 -1.12 -6.35 -8.27
N ILE A 47 -0.65 -5.14 -7.96
CA ILE A 47 -0.39 -4.08 -8.94
C ILE A 47 0.63 -4.54 -9.99
N GLU A 48 1.72 -5.21 -9.59
CA GLU A 48 2.71 -5.73 -10.55
C GLU A 48 2.13 -6.76 -11.52
N LYS A 49 1.25 -7.64 -11.01
CA LYS A 49 0.59 -8.69 -11.80
C LYS A 49 -0.54 -8.17 -12.66
N ASP A 50 -1.13 -7.04 -12.28
CA ASP A 50 -2.17 -6.37 -13.06
C ASP A 50 -1.55 -5.75 -14.32
N GLN A 51 -1.78 -6.36 -15.49
CA GLN A 51 -1.35 -5.84 -16.79
C GLN A 51 -2.42 -4.94 -17.44
N GLY A 52 -3.50 -4.64 -16.73
CA GLY A 52 -4.66 -3.92 -17.22
C GLY A 52 -4.53 -2.40 -17.19
N ARG A 53 -5.66 -1.72 -17.45
CA ARG A 53 -5.77 -0.25 -17.37
C ARG A 53 -5.57 0.25 -15.93
N THR A 54 -5.94 -0.55 -14.94
CA THR A 54 -5.91 -0.20 -13.52
C THR A 54 -4.49 0.09 -13.04
N ARG A 55 -3.49 -0.71 -13.45
CA ARG A 55 -2.07 -0.41 -13.19
C ARG A 55 -1.61 0.91 -13.80
N ARG A 56 -2.09 1.26 -15.00
CA ARG A 56 -1.73 2.53 -15.67
C ARG A 56 -2.30 3.76 -14.98
N ASN A 57 -3.30 3.57 -14.13
CA ASN A 57 -3.95 4.64 -13.36
C ASN A 57 -3.37 4.77 -11.94
N VAL A 58 -2.37 3.96 -11.58
CA VAL A 58 -1.66 4.12 -10.31
C VAL A 58 -0.79 5.37 -10.41
N ASP A 59 -1.05 6.30 -9.50
CA ASP A 59 -0.30 7.53 -9.35
C ASP A 59 1.13 7.21 -8.83
N PRO A 60 2.18 7.66 -9.53
CA PRO A 60 3.56 7.37 -9.16
C PRO A 60 3.95 7.89 -7.79
N ASP A 61 3.43 9.05 -7.37
CA ASP A 61 3.76 9.65 -6.08
C ASP A 61 3.14 8.82 -4.93
N THR A 62 1.87 8.42 -5.10
CA THR A 62 1.17 7.51 -4.18
C THR A 62 1.90 6.17 -4.05
N LEU A 63 2.35 5.62 -5.18
CA LEU A 63 3.13 4.37 -5.18
C LEU A 63 4.48 4.55 -4.48
N SER A 64 5.18 5.66 -4.75
CA SER A 64 6.48 5.96 -4.13
C SER A 64 6.36 6.05 -2.61
N ILE A 65 5.39 6.81 -2.11
CA ILE A 65 5.12 6.95 -0.66
C ILE A 65 4.86 5.58 -0.03
N ALA A 66 4.04 4.75 -0.66
CA ALA A 66 3.74 3.43 -0.14
C ALA A 66 5.00 2.54 -0.10
N MET A 67 5.87 2.63 -1.11
CA MET A 67 7.11 1.84 -1.16
C MET A 67 8.14 2.24 -0.09
N GLU A 68 8.16 3.50 0.36
CA GLU A 68 9.08 3.96 1.42
C GLU A 68 8.95 3.13 2.71
N PHE A 69 7.75 2.65 3.04
CA PHE A 69 7.52 1.79 4.21
C PHE A 69 8.25 0.43 4.15
N LEU A 70 8.64 -0.03 2.95
CA LEU A 70 9.44 -1.25 2.79
C LEU A 70 10.91 -1.06 3.19
N ASP A 71 11.37 0.19 3.24
CA ASP A 71 12.74 0.53 3.61
C ASP A 71 12.86 0.97 5.07
N ILE A 72 11.74 1.23 5.75
CA ILE A 72 11.72 1.54 7.19
C ILE A 72 12.05 0.26 7.98
N GLY A 73 13.24 0.23 8.58
CA GLY A 73 13.70 -0.86 9.46
C GLY A 73 14.63 -1.88 8.80
N LYS A 74 15.16 -1.58 7.61
CA LYS A 74 16.41 -2.21 7.12
C LYS A 74 17.63 -1.75 7.91
#